data_AF-A0A845LTE6-F1
#
_entry.id   AF-A0A845LTE6-F1
#
_cell.length_a   1.000
_cell.length_b   1.000
_cell.length_c   1.000
_cell.angle_alpha   90.00
_cell.angle_beta   90.00
_cell.angle_gamma   90.00
#
_symmetry.space_group_name_H-M   'P 1'
#
loop_
_entity.id
_entity.type
_entity.pdbx_description
1 polymer ?
#
loop_
_entity_poly.entity_id
_entity_poly.type
_entity_poly.pdbx_seq_one_letter_code
_entity_poly.pdbx_strand_id
1 'polypeptide(L)'
;MIQAKSVTYYYNEAEVTPALKELNIDIASGEFVVIIGHNGSGKSTFAKLCNGIMHPTEGTILIDGMDTSNYDQIWEIRKTAGMVFQNPDNQIVATVVEEDVAFGPENLGISPPEIRIRVDEALNSVGMYEHRRK
;
A
#
# COMPACT_ATOMS: atom_id res chain seq x y z
N MET A 1 10.86 2.21 6.89
CA MET A 1 10.57 1.90 8.30
C MET A 1 9.09 2.11 8.53
N ILE A 2 8.43 1.18 9.22
CA ILE A 2 7.00 1.26 9.55
C ILE A 2 6.88 1.18 11.07
N GLN A 3 6.12 2.09 11.69
CA GLN A 3 5.88 2.08 13.13
C GLN A 3 4.38 2.23 13.40
N ALA A 4 3.82 1.40 14.26
CA ALA A 4 2.47 1.55 14.77
C ALA A 4 2.54 1.68 16.30
N LYS A 5 1.88 2.72 16.83
CA LYS A 5 1.89 3.05 18.26
C LYS A 5 0.46 3.06 18.78
N SER A 6 0.15 2.04 19.59
CA SER A 6 -1.17 1.81 20.20
C SER A 6 -2.34 1.95 19.21
N VAL A 7 -2.19 1.37 18.03
CA VAL A 7 -3.18 1.54 16.95
C VAL A 7 -4.45 0.75 17.26
N THR A 8 -5.56 1.48 17.28
CA THR A 8 -6.90 0.90 17.34
C THR A 8 -7.69 1.35 16.11
N TYR A 9 -8.42 0.43 15.48
CA TYR A 9 -9.25 0.73 14.33
C TYR A 9 -10.60 0.01 14.39
N TYR A 10 -11.67 0.78 14.18
CA TYR A 10 -13.04 0.31 13.99
C TYR A 10 -13.49 0.59 12.57
N TYR A 11 -14.24 -0.33 11.93
CA TYR A 11 -14.81 -0.06 10.62
C TYR A 11 -15.97 0.94 10.71
N ASN A 12 -16.66 0.95 11.84
CA ASN A 12 -17.72 1.89 12.16
C ASN A 12 -17.64 2.24 13.66
N GLU A 13 -17.81 3.50 14.02
CA GLU A 13 -17.81 3.97 15.41
C GLU A 13 -18.87 3.28 16.29
N ALA A 14 -19.92 2.74 15.67
CA ALA A 14 -20.95 1.96 16.36
C ALA A 14 -20.56 0.50 16.65
N GLU A 15 -19.44 0.00 16.09
CA GLU A 15 -18.96 -1.35 16.37
C GLU A 15 -18.32 -1.43 17.75
N VAL A 16 -18.69 -2.46 18.51
CA VAL A 16 -18.15 -2.69 19.85
C VAL A 16 -16.76 -3.35 19.82
N THR A 17 -16.45 -4.07 18.73
CA THR A 17 -15.19 -4.82 18.61
C THR A 17 -14.32 -4.19 17.53
N PRO A 18 -13.10 -3.73 17.88
CA PRO A 18 -12.19 -3.18 16.89
C PRO A 18 -11.58 -4.28 16.01
N ALA A 19 -11.28 -3.94 14.76
CA ALA A 19 -10.54 -4.82 13.85
C ALA A 19 -9.04 -4.91 14.22
N LEU A 20 -8.50 -3.86 14.84
CA LEU A 20 -7.17 -3.83 15.46
C LEU A 20 -7.29 -3.17 16.83
N LYS A 21 -6.67 -3.75 17.85
CA LYS A 21 -6.74 -3.25 19.23
C LYS A 21 -5.33 -3.01 19.78
N GLU A 22 -5.01 -1.76 20.10
CA GLU A 22 -3.75 -1.35 20.75
C GLU A 22 -2.49 -1.97 20.10
N LEU A 23 -2.46 -2.06 18.77
CA LEU A 23 -1.35 -2.67 18.05
C LEU A 23 -0.10 -1.80 18.17
N ASN A 24 0.99 -2.42 18.64
CA ASN A 24 2.32 -1.83 18.69
C ASN A 24 3.28 -2.71 17.88
N ILE A 25 3.89 -2.13 16.84
CA ILE A 25 4.86 -2.83 16.00
C ILE A 25 5.86 -1.83 15.41
N ASP A 26 7.12 -2.23 15.33
CA ASP A 26 8.18 -1.52 14.61
C ASP A 26 8.79 -2.48 13.59
N ILE A 27 8.84 -2.06 12.32
CA ILE A 27 9.45 -2.78 11.21
C ILE A 27 10.57 -1.91 10.64
N ALA A 28 11.81 -2.40 10.74
CA ALA A 28 12.98 -1.68 10.29
C ALA A 28 13.10 -1.72 8.75
N SER A 29 13.89 -0.79 8.20
CA SER A 29 14.15 -0.78 6.75
C SER A 29 14.91 -2.06 6.34
N GLY A 30 14.45 -2.69 5.25
CA GLY A 30 15.06 -3.91 4.71
C GLY A 30 14.57 -5.21 5.37
N GLU A 31 13.68 -5.16 6.36
CA GLU A 31 13.11 -6.37 6.95
C GLU A 31 12.06 -7.02 6.05
N PHE A 32 12.08 -8.36 6.01
CA PHE A 32 11.01 -9.16 5.42
C PHE A 32 10.13 -9.71 6.54
N VAL A 33 8.93 -9.16 6.67
CA VAL A 33 8.01 -9.48 7.77
C VAL A 33 6.79 -10.24 7.24
N VAL A 34 6.43 -11.31 7.93
CA VAL A 34 5.23 -12.11 7.62
C VAL A 34 4.21 -11.93 8.75
N ILE A 35 3.01 -11.47 8.41
CA ILE A 35 1.89 -11.32 9.35
C ILE A 35 0.89 -12.45 9.12
N ILE A 36 0.75 -13.33 10.12
CA ILE A 36 -0.16 -14.48 10.09
C ILE A 36 -1.28 -14.33 11.11
N GLY A 37 -2.42 -14.97 10.85
CA GLY A 37 -3.59 -14.93 11.73
C GLY A 37 -4.84 -15.43 11.01
N HIS A 38 -5.88 -15.78 11.76
CA HIS A 38 -7.15 -16.25 11.20
C HIS A 38 -7.85 -15.17 10.37
N ASN A 39 -8.82 -15.56 9.54
CA ASN A 39 -9.65 -14.58 8.82
C ASN A 39 -10.37 -13.65 9.80
N GLY A 40 -10.44 -12.36 9.47
CA GLY A 40 -10.99 -11.33 10.36
C GLY A 40 -10.04 -10.81 11.44
N SER A 41 -8.80 -11.30 11.54
CA SER A 41 -7.82 -10.85 12.56
C SER A 41 -7.19 -9.47 12.29
N GLY A 42 -7.73 -8.67 11.35
CA GLY A 42 -7.22 -7.32 11.05
C GLY A 42 -5.99 -7.22 10.14
N LYS A 43 -5.48 -8.31 9.55
CA LYS A 43 -4.26 -8.28 8.69
C LYS A 43 -4.37 -7.31 7.51
N SER A 44 -5.43 -7.46 6.71
CA SER A 44 -5.66 -6.59 5.55
C SER A 44 -6.01 -5.16 5.98
N THR A 45 -6.60 -4.99 7.16
CA THR A 45 -6.85 -3.68 7.78
C THR A 45 -5.52 -2.99 8.09
N PHE A 46 -4.59 -3.68 8.74
CA PHE A 46 -3.26 -3.16 9.05
C PHE A 46 -2.49 -2.76 7.78
N ALA A 47 -2.51 -3.60 6.74
CA ALA A 47 -1.86 -3.28 5.47
C ALA A 47 -2.41 -1.98 4.83
N LYS A 48 -3.74 -1.78 4.85
CA LYS A 48 -4.40 -0.57 4.34
C LYS A 48 -4.14 0.68 5.19
N LEU A 49 -3.91 0.49 6.49
CA LEU A 49 -3.53 1.57 7.39
C LEU A 49 -2.07 2.00 7.14
N CYS A 50 -1.18 1.05 6.80
CA CYS A 50 0.23 1.34 6.49
C CYS A 50 0.41 2.19 5.24
N ASN A 51 -0.37 1.99 4.17
CA ASN A 51 -0.25 2.80 2.96
C ASN A 51 -1.21 4.01 2.93
N GLY A 52 -1.92 4.28 4.03
CA GLY A 52 -2.83 5.41 4.15
C GLY A 52 -4.06 5.33 3.24
N ILE A 53 -4.54 4.13 2.92
CA ILE A 53 -5.90 3.92 2.38
C ILE A 53 -6.94 4.09 3.49
N MET A 54 -6.60 3.67 4.71
CA MET A 54 -7.39 3.86 5.93
C MET A 54 -6.56 4.67 6.92
N HIS A 55 -7.24 5.30 7.88
CA HIS A 55 -6.61 6.01 8.99
C HIS A 55 -7.00 5.35 10.32
N PRO A 56 -6.09 5.24 11.29
CA PRO A 56 -6.40 4.68 12.60
C PRO A 56 -7.51 5.50 13.28
N THR A 57 -8.38 4.84 14.05
CA THR A 57 -9.35 5.53 14.91
C THR A 57 -8.63 6.13 16.12
N GLU A 58 -7.66 5.39 16.66
CA GLU A 58 -6.78 5.84 17.75
C GLU A 58 -5.34 5.37 17.49
N GLY A 59 -4.38 6.07 18.10
CA GLY A 59 -2.97 5.80 17.92
C GLY A 59 -2.41 6.40 16.62
N THR A 60 -1.20 5.98 16.25
CA THR A 60 -0.47 6.57 15.12
C THR A 60 0.25 5.51 14.32
N ILE A 61 0.27 5.66 13.01
CA ILE A 61 1.15 4.90 12.11
C ILE A 61 2.09 5.85 11.41
N LEU A 62 3.38 5.52 11.45
CA LEU A 62 4.44 6.28 10.81
C LEU A 62 5.08 5.45 9.70
N ILE A 63 5.21 6.04 8.51
CA ILE A 63 5.95 5.49 7.36
C ILE A 63 7.14 6.39 7.11
N ASP A 64 8.34 5.87 7.35
CA ASP A 64 9.60 6.64 7.28
C ASP A 64 9.52 7.96 8.08
N GLY A 65 8.82 7.92 9.22
CA GLY A 65 8.61 9.07 10.11
C GLY A 65 7.44 9.99 9.74
N MET A 66 6.74 9.74 8.64
CA MET A 66 5.54 10.50 8.21
C MET A 66 4.26 9.88 8.77
N ASP A 67 3.35 10.69 9.30
CA ASP A 67 2.10 10.22 9.90
C ASP A 67 1.04 9.95 8.83
N THR A 68 0.51 8.72 8.79
CA THR A 68 -0.51 8.33 7.80
C THR A 68 -1.84 9.05 7.96
N SER A 69 -2.11 9.66 9.12
CA SER A 69 -3.29 10.50 9.37
C SER A 69 -3.08 11.96 8.97
N ASN A 70 -1.86 12.37 8.61
CA ASN A 70 -1.57 13.72 8.15
C ASN A 70 -1.78 13.85 6.64
N TYR A 71 -2.83 14.57 6.24
CA TYR A 71 -3.19 14.77 4.83
C TYR A 71 -2.10 15.48 4.01
N ASP A 72 -1.28 16.32 4.61
CA ASP A 72 -0.19 17.01 3.89
C ASP A 72 0.94 16.05 3.51
N GLN A 73 1.06 14.91 4.20
CA GLN A 73 2.13 13.92 4.01
C GLN A 73 1.68 12.72 3.16
N ILE A 74 0.38 12.57 2.92
CA ILE A 74 -0.20 11.33 2.38
C ILE A 74 0.35 10.94 1.00
N TRP A 75 0.64 11.93 0.16
CA TRP A 75 1.19 11.69 -1.18
C TRP A 75 2.63 11.21 -1.15
N GLU A 76 3.45 11.73 -0.23
CA GLU A 76 4.82 11.24 -0.05
C GLU A 76 4.84 9.82 0.55
N ILE A 77 3.93 9.54 1.49
CA ILE A 77 3.75 8.19 2.03
C ILE A 77 3.40 7.20 0.91
N ARG A 78 2.45 7.54 0.03
CA ARG A 78 2.02 6.64 -1.06
C ARG A 78 3.09 6.42 -2.13
N LYS A 79 4.11 7.28 -2.23
CA LYS A 79 5.28 7.07 -3.10
C LYS A 79 6.24 6.00 -2.56
N THR A 80 6.23 5.75 -1.24
CA THR A 80 7.15 4.79 -0.60
C THR A 80 6.45 3.52 -0.09
N ALA A 81 5.15 3.58 0.17
CA ALA A 81 4.33 2.46 0.64
C ALA A 81 3.38 1.93 -0.46
N GLY A 82 3.88 1.03 -1.31
CA GLY A 82 3.07 0.31 -2.30
C GLY A 82 2.23 -0.80 -1.67
N MET A 83 1.11 -1.17 -2.30
CA MET A 83 0.24 -2.28 -1.87
C MET A 83 -0.22 -3.09 -3.07
N VAL A 84 -0.18 -4.42 -2.93
CA VAL A 84 -0.81 -5.37 -3.86
C VAL A 84 -2.05 -5.94 -3.20
N PHE A 85 -3.21 -5.80 -3.84
CA PHE A 85 -4.49 -6.25 -3.28
C PHE A 85 -4.67 -7.76 -3.38
N GLN A 86 -5.49 -8.31 -2.48
CA GLN A 86 -5.80 -9.75 -2.45
C GLN A 86 -6.52 -10.23 -3.72
N ASN A 87 -7.43 -9.43 -4.27
CA ASN A 87 -8.08 -9.71 -5.55
C ASN A 87 -7.44 -8.85 -6.65
N PRO A 88 -6.74 -9.44 -7.62
CA PRO A 88 -6.08 -8.70 -8.69
C PRO A 88 -7.08 -7.92 -9.57
N ASP A 89 -8.30 -8.43 -9.77
CA ASP A 89 -9.33 -7.78 -10.59
C ASP A 89 -9.74 -6.41 -10.04
N ASN A 90 -9.56 -6.18 -8.73
CA ASN A 90 -9.88 -4.91 -8.08
C ASN A 90 -8.77 -3.85 -8.23
N GLN A 91 -7.61 -4.21 -8.77
CA GLN A 91 -6.45 -3.32 -8.90
C GLN A 91 -6.20 -2.87 -10.34
N ILE A 92 -6.65 -3.66 -11.32
CA ILE A 92 -6.44 -3.39 -12.74
C ILE A 92 -7.33 -2.22 -13.19
N VAL A 93 -6.72 -1.21 -13.80
CA VAL A 93 -7.39 0.01 -14.28
C VAL A 93 -7.34 0.16 -15.79
N ALA A 94 -6.42 -0.52 -16.48
CA ALA A 94 -6.31 -0.51 -17.94
C ALA A 94 -6.50 -1.90 -18.55
N THR A 95 -6.91 -1.93 -19.83
CA THR A 95 -7.12 -3.19 -20.57
C THR A 95 -5.85 -3.76 -21.16
N VAL A 96 -4.81 -2.92 -21.33
CA VAL A 96 -3.51 -3.31 -21.88
C VAL A 96 -2.48 -3.34 -20.76
N VAL A 97 -1.70 -4.42 -20.67
CA VAL A 97 -0.73 -4.62 -19.58
C VAL A 97 0.26 -3.46 -19.42
N GLU A 98 0.84 -2.96 -20.51
CA GLU A 98 1.81 -1.84 -20.41
C GLU A 98 1.17 -0.52 -19.96
N GLU A 99 -0.09 -0.31 -20.30
CA GLU A 99 -0.86 0.87 -19.86
C GLU A 99 -1.18 0.80 -18.37
N ASP A 100 -1.54 -0.39 -17.86
CA ASP A 100 -1.83 -0.59 -16.44
C ASP A 100 -0.59 -0.34 -15.57
N VAL A 101 0.58 -0.83 -16.01
CA VAL A 101 1.86 -0.60 -15.31
C VAL A 101 2.32 0.86 -15.42
N ALA A 102 2.02 1.55 -16.54
CA ALA A 102 2.36 2.96 -16.72
C ALA A 102 1.55 3.90 -15.82
N PHE A 103 0.36 3.48 -15.36
CA PHE A 103 -0.56 4.30 -14.58
C PHE A 103 0.08 4.94 -13.34
N GLY A 104 0.91 4.22 -12.60
CA GLY A 104 1.62 4.75 -11.44
C GLY A 104 2.59 5.89 -11.80
N PRO A 105 3.58 5.64 -12.66
CA PRO A 105 4.50 6.67 -13.17
C PRO A 105 3.83 7.89 -13.81
N GLU A 106 2.71 7.72 -14.53
CA GLU A 106 1.94 8.83 -15.10
C GLU A 106 1.36 9.76 -14.03
N ASN A 107 0.79 9.19 -12.96
CA ASN A 107 0.28 9.96 -11.83
C ASN A 107 1.39 10.73 -11.08
N LEU A 108 2.65 10.32 -11.22
CA LEU A 108 3.82 11.02 -10.67
C LEU A 108 4.36 12.12 -11.61
N GLY A 109 3.77 12.29 -12.80
CA GLY A 109 4.20 13.30 -13.78
C GLY A 109 5.54 12.98 -14.45
N ILE A 110 5.91 11.70 -14.53
CA ILE A 110 7.16 11.26 -15.15
C ILE A 110 7.07 11.42 -16.68
N SER A 111 8.20 11.73 -17.33
CA SER A 111 8.21 11.94 -18.79
C SER A 111 7.98 10.63 -19.57
N PRO A 112 7.29 10.66 -20.73
CA PRO A 112 7.01 9.43 -21.49
C PRO A 112 8.23 8.56 -21.84
N PRO A 113 9.40 9.11 -22.21
CA PRO A 113 10.59 8.30 -22.45
C PRO A 113 11.07 7.54 -21.21
N GLU A 114 10.97 8.15 -20.03
CA GLU A 114 11.35 7.54 -18.75
C GLU A 114 10.31 6.50 -18.32
N ILE A 115 9.02 6.77 -18.52
CA ILE A 115 7.94 5.80 -18.24
C ILE A 115 8.17 4.51 -19.04
N ARG A 116 8.53 4.63 -20.33
CA ARG A 116 8.84 3.48 -21.19
C ARG A 116 9.90 2.56 -20.57
N ILE A 117 11.00 3.14 -20.10
CA ILE A 117 12.10 2.39 -19.48
C ILE A 117 11.61 1.67 -18.21
N ARG A 118 10.90 2.38 -17.33
CA ARG A 118 10.39 1.82 -16.07
C ARG A 118 9.38 0.70 -16.27
N VAL A 119 8.49 0.85 -17.26
CA VAL A 119 7.50 -0.18 -17.61
C VAL A 119 8.20 -1.43 -18.14
N ASP A 120 9.15 -1.26 -19.05
CA ASP A 120 9.94 -2.38 -19.59
C ASP A 120 10.70 -3.11 -18.47
N GLU A 121 11.37 -2.38 -17.57
CA GLU A 121 12.08 -2.95 -16.41
C GLU A 121 11.14 -3.70 -15.46
N ALA A 122 10.01 -3.08 -15.08
CA ALA A 122 9.03 -3.68 -14.18
C ALA A 122 8.47 -4.97 -14.77
N LEU A 123 8.07 -4.97 -16.04
CA LEU A 123 7.53 -6.16 -16.72
C LEU A 123 8.58 -7.26 -16.87
N ASN A 124 9.85 -6.92 -17.15
CA ASN A 124 10.92 -7.91 -17.19
C ASN A 124 11.18 -8.55 -15.81
N SER A 125 11.11 -7.76 -14.73
CA SER A 125 11.35 -8.25 -13.36
C SER A 125 10.36 -9.33 -12.90
N VAL A 126 9.16 -9.33 -13.48
CA VAL A 126 8.09 -10.30 -13.18
C VAL A 126 7.81 -11.27 -14.34
N GLY A 127 8.61 -11.24 -15.41
CA GLY A 127 8.45 -12.16 -16.55
C GLY A 127 7.23 -11.90 -17.44
N MET A 128 6.70 -10.67 -17.46
CA MET A 128 5.48 -10.29 -18.18
C MET A 128 5.72 -9.45 -19.44
N TYR A 129 6.97 -9.18 -19.82
CA TYR A 129 7.30 -8.30 -20.95
C TYR A 129 6.72 -8.76 -22.29
N GLU A 130 6.65 -10.07 -22.54
CA GLU A 130 6.04 -10.65 -23.75
C GLU A 130 4.51 -10.55 -23.78
N HIS A 131 3.89 -10.09 -22.68
CA HIS A 131 2.45 -9.85 -22.57
C HIS A 131 2.09 -8.37 -22.53
N ARG A 132 3.05 -7.47 -22.68
CA ARG A 132 2.87 -6.02 -22.51
C ARG A 132 1.76 -5.39 -23.39
N ARG A 133 1.45 -6.00 -24.54
CA ARG A 133 0.40 -5.55 -25.47
C ARG A 133 -0.87 -6.40 -25.47
N LYS A 134 -0.96 -7.35 -24.54
CA LYS A 134 -2.20 -8.10 -24.30
C LYS A 134 -3.12 -7.26 -23.42
#